data_AF-A0A8C2PCE0-F1
#
_entry.id   AF-A0A8C2PCE0-F1
#
_cell.length_a   1.000
_cell.length_b   1.000
_cell.length_c   1.000
_cell.angle_alpha   90.00
_cell.angle_beta   90.00
_cell.angle_gamma   90.00
#
_symmetry.space_group_name_H-M   'P 1'
#
loop_
_entity.id
_entity.type
_entity.pdbx_description
1 polymer ?
#
loop_
_entity_poly.entity_id
_entity_poly.type
_entity_poly.pdbx_seq_one_letter_code
_entity_poly.pdbx_strand_id
1 'polypeptide(L)'
;MESSSKGLLTQVTQFWNLLDDLAESNPESYQKFIQQQLKEGKELCATPEPQLCLQTRILKPKEKLLFINLCQWKRIPAPESATHPVPLSIGRPEDTSETSELTLEKIRSSTVSNSDQFPQRLLPKDQVSSKTACLIEEISSTETEVEMKRPAYELKLVADQNEKPLKIELKVELPGINSVSLCDLSVSEDDILIEVSEKYRLYLNLPESVDTEMTTAKFIKEKATLIVTMPLVLAHFKNE
;
A
#
# COMPACT_ATOMS: atom_id res chain seq x y z
N MET A 1 26.66 12.35 -16.70
CA MET A 1 25.37 12.67 -17.36
C MET A 1 24.38 12.97 -16.25
N GLU A 2 24.23 14.25 -15.88
CA GLU A 2 23.56 14.70 -14.64
C GLU A 2 22.53 15.81 -14.93
N SER A 3 22.14 15.92 -16.20
CA SER A 3 21.29 17.00 -16.75
C SER A 3 19.81 16.65 -16.83
N SER A 4 19.42 15.40 -16.54
CA SER A 4 18.07 14.89 -16.82
C SER A 4 17.04 15.31 -15.76
N SER A 5 17.39 15.21 -14.47
CA SER A 5 16.48 15.45 -13.35
C SER A 5 16.17 16.94 -13.11
N LYS A 6 17.14 17.83 -13.33
CA LYS A 6 16.92 19.29 -13.23
C LYS A 6 15.97 19.81 -14.33
N GLY A 7 16.04 19.25 -15.53
CA GLY A 7 15.15 19.58 -16.63
C GLY A 7 13.71 19.19 -16.34
N LEU A 8 13.50 17.99 -15.78
CA LEU A 8 12.18 17.48 -15.41
C LEU A 8 11.50 18.31 -14.30
N LEU A 9 12.23 18.64 -13.23
CA LEU A 9 11.71 19.48 -12.16
C LEU A 9 11.27 20.85 -12.68
N THR A 10 12.07 21.44 -13.58
CA THR A 10 11.74 22.71 -14.21
C THR A 10 10.45 22.62 -15.03
N GLN A 11 10.25 21.51 -15.76
CA GLN A 11 9.04 21.27 -16.55
C GLN A 11 7.80 21.12 -15.66
N VAL A 12 7.92 20.41 -14.54
CA VAL A 12 6.84 20.26 -13.56
C VAL A 12 6.48 21.61 -12.95
N THR A 13 7.46 22.41 -12.54
CA THR A 13 7.22 23.77 -12.03
C THR A 13 6.54 24.66 -13.06
N GLN A 14 6.97 24.62 -14.32
CA GLN A 14 6.34 25.38 -15.41
C GLN A 14 4.88 24.97 -15.62
N PHE A 15 4.59 23.67 -15.52
CA PHE A 15 3.23 23.16 -15.63
C PHE A 15 2.33 23.64 -14.48
N TRP A 16 2.81 23.59 -13.23
CA TRP A 16 2.05 24.11 -12.08
C TRP A 16 1.74 25.60 -12.23
N ASN A 17 2.73 26.41 -12.60
CA ASN A 17 2.53 27.84 -12.82
C ASN A 17 1.49 28.10 -13.92
N LEU A 18 1.50 27.32 -15.01
CA LEU A 18 0.49 27.42 -16.06
C LEU A 18 -0.93 27.12 -15.55
N LEU A 19 -1.08 26.11 -14.69
CA LEU A 19 -2.37 25.77 -14.09
C LEU A 19 -2.86 26.86 -13.14
N ASP A 20 -1.96 27.44 -12.34
CA ASP A 20 -2.26 28.54 -11.43
C ASP A 20 -2.68 29.79 -12.21
N ASP A 21 -1.93 30.16 -13.25
CA ASP A 21 -2.27 31.26 -14.16
C ASP A 21 -3.64 31.04 -14.81
N LEU A 22 -3.95 29.81 -15.23
CA LEU A 22 -5.23 29.48 -15.86
C LEU A 22 -6.38 29.56 -14.85
N ALA A 23 -6.16 29.14 -13.60
CA ALA A 23 -7.15 29.21 -12.55
C ALA A 23 -7.48 30.66 -12.16
N GLU A 24 -6.48 31.55 -12.14
CA GLU A 24 -6.66 32.97 -11.80
C GLU A 24 -7.21 33.79 -12.97
N SER A 25 -6.73 33.55 -14.19
CA SER A 25 -7.13 34.33 -15.38
C SER A 25 -8.43 33.86 -16.05
N ASN A 26 -8.72 32.55 -16.04
CA ASN A 26 -9.89 31.97 -16.69
C ASN A 26 -10.39 30.69 -15.98
N PRO A 27 -11.12 30.84 -14.86
CA PRO A 27 -11.55 29.71 -14.04
C PRO A 27 -12.48 28.74 -14.78
N GLU A 28 -13.27 29.19 -15.75
CA GLU A 28 -14.12 28.32 -16.56
C GLU A 28 -13.31 27.39 -17.48
N SER A 29 -12.25 27.93 -18.09
CA SER A 29 -11.33 27.13 -18.91
C SER A 29 -10.54 26.13 -18.07
N TYR A 30 -10.05 26.56 -16.90
CA TYR A 30 -9.41 25.66 -15.93
C TYR A 30 -10.34 24.50 -15.55
N GLN A 31 -11.59 24.79 -15.18
CA GLN A 31 -12.56 23.75 -14.83
C GLN A 31 -12.81 22.76 -15.97
N LYS A 32 -12.99 23.26 -17.21
CA LYS A 32 -13.16 22.39 -18.39
C LYS A 32 -11.93 21.52 -18.64
N PHE A 33 -10.74 22.09 -18.47
CA PHE A 33 -9.47 21.36 -18.62
C PHE A 33 -9.37 20.21 -17.59
N ILE A 34 -9.58 20.49 -16.30
CA ILE A 34 -9.54 19.46 -15.25
C ILE A 34 -10.61 18.39 -15.49
N GLN A 35 -11.82 18.77 -15.87
CA GLN A 35 -12.89 17.81 -16.19
C GLN A 35 -12.52 16.91 -17.38
N GLN A 36 -11.89 17.47 -18.41
CA GLN A 36 -11.42 16.71 -19.56
C GLN A 36 -10.31 15.73 -19.14
N GLN A 37 -9.33 16.18 -18.34
CA GLN A 37 -8.26 15.33 -17.82
C GLN A 37 -8.80 14.20 -16.94
N LEU A 38 -9.78 14.46 -16.07
CA LEU A 38 -10.45 13.42 -15.29
C LEU A 38 -11.20 12.41 -16.16
N LYS A 39 -11.83 12.90 -17.23
CA LYS A 39 -12.58 12.05 -18.16
C LYS A 39 -11.67 11.15 -18.99
N GLU A 40 -10.59 11.71 -19.53
CA GLU A 40 -9.59 10.99 -20.32
C GLU A 40 -8.76 10.05 -19.44
N GLY A 41 -8.32 10.54 -18.28
CA GLY A 41 -7.54 9.78 -17.30
C GLY A 41 -8.31 8.64 -16.64
N LYS A 42 -9.64 8.69 -16.62
CA LYS A 42 -10.48 7.61 -16.04
C LYS A 42 -10.16 6.23 -16.62
N GLU A 43 -9.88 6.15 -17.92
CA GLU A 43 -9.58 4.87 -18.56
C GLU A 43 -8.17 4.36 -18.24
N LEU A 44 -7.21 5.28 -18.06
CA LEU A 44 -5.83 4.97 -17.70
C LEU A 44 -5.67 4.67 -16.19
N CYS A 45 -6.55 5.23 -15.37
CA CYS A 45 -6.64 4.99 -13.93
C CYS A 45 -7.51 3.77 -13.58
N ALA A 46 -8.08 3.08 -14.56
CA ALA A 46 -8.83 1.85 -14.32
C ALA A 46 -7.90 0.78 -13.73
N THR A 47 -8.40 -0.12 -12.89
CA THR A 47 -7.60 -1.25 -12.40
C THR A 47 -7.35 -2.26 -13.53
N PRO A 48 -6.24 -3.02 -13.49
CA PRO A 48 -6.02 -4.11 -14.44
C PRO A 48 -7.13 -5.16 -14.35
N GLU A 49 -7.62 -5.62 -15.49
CA GLU A 49 -8.68 -6.62 -15.60
C GLU A 49 -8.08 -8.02 -15.68
N PRO A 50 -8.50 -8.97 -14.82
CA PRO A 50 -7.93 -10.31 -14.79
C PRO A 50 -8.29 -11.09 -16.06
N GLN A 51 -7.31 -11.76 -16.67
CA GLN A 51 -7.56 -12.67 -17.79
C GLN A 51 -7.35 -14.13 -17.40
N LEU A 52 -6.17 -14.46 -16.86
CA LEU A 52 -5.80 -15.84 -16.54
C LEU A 52 -4.88 -15.89 -15.30
N CYS A 53 -4.95 -16.98 -14.54
CA CYS A 53 -3.96 -17.32 -13.53
C CYS A 53 -3.17 -18.56 -13.98
N LEU A 54 -1.85 -18.45 -14.00
CA LEU A 54 -0.94 -19.58 -14.24
C LEU A 54 -0.43 -20.11 -12.91
N GLN A 55 -0.55 -21.42 -12.72
CA GLN A 55 0.08 -22.11 -11.60
C GLN A 55 1.35 -22.80 -12.09
N THR A 56 2.47 -22.52 -11.44
CA THR A 56 3.77 -23.14 -11.73
C THR A 56 4.54 -23.42 -10.44
N ARG A 57 5.78 -23.91 -10.57
CA ARG A 57 6.67 -24.21 -9.44
C ARG A 57 8.01 -23.52 -9.62
N ILE A 58 8.47 -22.86 -8.58
CA ILE A 58 9.87 -22.44 -8.45
C ILE A 58 10.64 -23.68 -8.00
N LEU A 59 11.66 -24.10 -8.76
CA LEU A 59 12.43 -25.32 -8.46
C LEU A 59 13.64 -25.07 -7.55
N LYS A 60 14.19 -23.86 -7.55
CA LYS A 60 15.37 -23.45 -6.77
C LYS A 60 15.20 -22.00 -6.30
N PRO A 61 15.73 -21.63 -5.11
CA PRO A 61 16.50 -22.46 -4.18
C PRO A 61 15.66 -23.43 -3.33
N LYS A 62 14.35 -23.18 -3.16
CA LYS A 62 13.40 -24.05 -2.47
C LYS A 62 12.18 -24.27 -3.34
N GLU A 63 11.66 -25.49 -3.38
CA GLU A 63 10.43 -25.77 -4.12
C GLU A 63 9.26 -24.97 -3.51
N LYS A 64 8.66 -24.10 -4.33
CA LYS A 64 7.48 -23.29 -3.95
C LYS A 64 6.49 -23.26 -5.10
N LEU A 65 5.20 -23.33 -4.78
CA LEU A 65 4.15 -23.03 -5.74
C LEU A 65 4.15 -21.52 -6.06
N LEU A 66 4.04 -21.19 -7.33
CA LEU A 66 3.95 -19.82 -7.82
C LEU A 66 2.66 -19.67 -8.62
N PHE A 67 1.86 -18.68 -8.24
CA PHE A 67 0.69 -18.24 -9.00
C PHE A 67 1.04 -16.92 -9.70
N ILE A 68 0.79 -16.85 -11.00
CA ILE A 68 1.05 -15.67 -11.82
C ILE A 68 -0.29 -15.23 -12.41
N ASN A 69 -0.77 -14.06 -12.00
CA ASN A 69 -1.95 -13.45 -12.60
C ASN A 69 -1.54 -12.66 -13.84
N LEU A 70 -2.12 -13.02 -14.98
CA LEU A 70 -2.03 -12.26 -16.21
C LEU A 70 -3.29 -11.41 -16.31
N CYS A 71 -3.09 -10.10 -16.32
CA CYS A 71 -4.15 -9.11 -16.42
C CYS A 71 -3.97 -8.27 -17.68
N GLN A 72 -5.07 -7.83 -18.27
CA GLN A 72 -5.07 -6.81 -19.30
C GLN A 72 -5.22 -5.43 -18.66
N TRP A 73 -4.54 -4.43 -19.18
CA TRP A 73 -4.66 -3.07 -18.64
C TRP A 73 -4.58 -2.05 -19.75
N LYS A 74 -5.58 -1.16 -19.87
CA LYS A 74 -5.62 -0.10 -20.89
C LYS A 74 -4.41 0.83 -20.84
N ARG A 75 -3.76 0.98 -19.68
CA ARG A 75 -2.52 1.75 -19.51
C ARG A 75 -1.34 1.13 -20.27
N ILE A 76 -1.35 -0.19 -20.51
CA ILE A 76 -0.29 -0.90 -21.22
C ILE A 76 -0.63 -0.92 -22.72
N PRO A 77 0.16 -0.27 -23.59
CA PRO A 77 -0.15 -0.24 -25.02
C PRO A 77 0.02 -1.61 -25.66
N ALA A 78 -0.73 -1.87 -26.74
CA ALA A 78 -0.50 -3.05 -27.55
C ALA A 78 0.89 -2.99 -28.23
N PRO A 79 1.56 -4.13 -28.48
CA PRO A 79 2.80 -4.14 -29.24
C PRO A 79 2.57 -3.59 -30.65
N GLU A 80 3.55 -2.84 -31.16
CA GLU A 80 3.44 -2.16 -32.46
C GLU A 80 3.35 -3.14 -33.64
N SER A 81 3.91 -4.34 -33.50
CA SER A 81 3.73 -5.45 -34.45
C SER A 81 3.99 -6.81 -33.81
N ALA A 82 3.72 -7.89 -34.55
CA ALA A 82 3.96 -9.27 -34.10
C ALA A 82 5.44 -9.61 -33.81
N THR A 83 6.38 -8.80 -34.29
CA THR A 83 7.82 -8.98 -34.03
C THR A 83 8.34 -8.09 -32.91
N HIS A 84 7.53 -7.14 -32.43
CA HIS A 84 7.92 -6.26 -31.33
C HIS A 84 7.65 -6.93 -29.98
N PRO A 85 8.52 -6.72 -28.97
CA PRO A 85 8.28 -7.22 -27.62
C PRO A 85 6.95 -6.72 -27.06
N VAL A 86 6.28 -7.57 -26.30
CA VAL A 86 5.05 -7.20 -25.59
C VAL A 86 5.44 -6.38 -24.35
N PRO A 87 4.96 -5.13 -24.21
CA PRO A 87 5.19 -4.35 -23.00
C PRO A 87 4.41 -4.98 -21.83
N LEU A 88 5.06 -5.10 -20.68
CA LEU A 88 4.48 -5.72 -19.47
C LEU A 88 4.78 -4.84 -18.25
N SER A 89 3.83 -4.79 -17.32
CA SER A 89 4.04 -4.26 -15.97
C SER A 89 4.04 -5.42 -14.99
N ILE A 90 5.06 -5.49 -14.14
CA ILE A 90 5.26 -6.58 -13.19
C ILE A 90 4.90 -6.06 -11.80
N GLY A 91 3.95 -6.71 -11.13
CA GLY A 91 3.62 -6.44 -9.73
C GLY A 91 4.72 -6.94 -8.79
N ARG A 92 4.73 -6.41 -7.57
CA ARG A 92 5.63 -6.90 -6.51
C ARG A 92 5.26 -8.35 -6.17
N PRO A 93 6.20 -9.30 -6.11
CA PRO A 93 5.88 -10.65 -5.68
C PRO A 93 5.48 -10.70 -4.20
N GLU A 94 4.34 -11.31 -3.89
CA GLU A 94 3.92 -11.59 -2.52
C GLU A 94 4.26 -13.03 -2.08
N ASP A 95 5.04 -13.18 -1.00
CA ASP A 95 5.24 -14.47 -0.34
C ASP A 95 4.08 -14.72 0.63
N THR A 96 3.27 -15.75 0.37
CA THR A 96 2.25 -16.21 1.31
C THR A 96 2.90 -17.06 2.41
N SER A 97 3.62 -16.45 3.34
CA SER A 97 4.13 -17.16 4.52
C SER A 97 2.98 -17.34 5.53
N GLU A 98 2.46 -18.56 5.62
CA GLU A 98 1.81 -19.16 6.79
C GLU A 98 0.70 -18.35 7.49
N THR A 99 -0.43 -18.06 6.80
CA THR A 99 -1.73 -17.91 7.48
C THR A 99 -2.94 -18.17 6.57
N SER A 100 -2.81 -19.10 5.60
CA SER A 100 -3.91 -19.31 4.64
C SER A 100 -3.97 -20.72 4.05
N GLU A 101 -3.72 -21.76 4.85
CA GLU A 101 -4.08 -23.13 4.40
C GLU A 101 -5.59 -23.22 4.10
N LEU A 102 -6.42 -22.48 4.85
CA LEU A 102 -7.87 -22.36 4.64
C LEU A 102 -8.25 -21.75 3.26
N THR A 103 -7.39 -20.90 2.69
CA THR A 103 -7.64 -20.27 1.39
C THR A 103 -7.21 -21.19 0.24
N LEU A 104 -6.14 -21.96 0.42
CA LEU A 104 -5.62 -22.91 -0.56
C LEU A 104 -6.51 -24.15 -0.67
N GLU A 105 -7.09 -24.65 0.42
CA GLU A 105 -8.05 -25.75 0.39
C GLU A 105 -9.35 -25.38 -0.34
N LYS A 106 -9.75 -24.11 -0.25
CA LYS A 106 -10.94 -23.58 -0.95
C LYS A 106 -10.73 -23.44 -2.46
N ILE A 107 -9.49 -23.21 -2.88
CA ILE A 107 -9.11 -23.21 -4.31
C ILE A 107 -9.01 -24.65 -4.82
N ARG A 108 -8.45 -25.58 -4.02
CA ARG A 108 -8.23 -26.98 -4.40
C ARG A 108 -9.52 -27.81 -4.49
N SER A 109 -10.54 -27.47 -3.71
CA SER A 109 -11.86 -28.13 -3.72
C SER A 109 -12.76 -27.72 -4.89
N SER A 110 -12.34 -26.77 -5.73
CA SER A 110 -13.11 -26.30 -6.89
C SER A 110 -12.87 -27.10 -8.18
N THR A 111 -12.05 -28.15 -8.16
CA THR A 111 -11.88 -29.04 -9.31
C THR A 111 -12.62 -30.36 -9.12
N VAL A 112 -13.94 -30.38 -9.32
CA VAL A 112 -14.68 -31.41 -10.08
C VAL A 112 -16.04 -30.81 -10.50
N SER A 113 -16.37 -30.98 -11.78
CA SER A 113 -17.69 -30.82 -12.43
C SER A 113 -18.02 -29.50 -13.15
N ASN A 114 -17.89 -29.58 -14.47
CA ASN A 114 -18.76 -29.09 -15.55
C ASN A 114 -19.00 -27.59 -15.80
N SER A 115 -18.71 -27.24 -17.07
CA SER A 115 -19.27 -26.21 -17.98
C SER A 115 -20.02 -25.00 -17.41
N ASP A 116 -19.57 -23.81 -17.84
CA ASP A 116 -20.35 -22.56 -17.93
C ASP A 116 -20.77 -21.85 -16.64
N GLN A 117 -19.88 -21.73 -15.67
CA GLN A 117 -19.96 -20.59 -14.75
C GLN A 117 -18.60 -20.21 -14.18
N PHE A 118 -17.99 -19.17 -14.76
CA PHE A 118 -16.85 -18.48 -14.16
C PHE A 118 -17.25 -18.03 -12.74
N PRO A 119 -16.53 -18.42 -11.67
CA PRO A 119 -16.71 -17.77 -10.39
C PRO A 119 -16.11 -16.37 -10.50
N GLN A 120 -16.94 -15.36 -10.71
CA GLN A 120 -16.58 -13.97 -10.50
C GLN A 120 -16.29 -13.79 -9.00
N ARG A 121 -15.06 -14.11 -8.57
CA ARG A 121 -14.56 -13.69 -7.26
C ARG A 121 -14.14 -12.24 -7.38
N LEU A 122 -15.12 -11.37 -7.12
CA LEU A 122 -14.90 -9.98 -6.75
C LEU A 122 -13.77 -9.92 -5.72
N LEU A 123 -12.76 -9.09 -6.00
CA LEU A 123 -11.86 -8.58 -4.97
C LEU A 123 -12.72 -7.99 -3.83
N PRO A 124 -12.30 -8.09 -2.57
CA PRO A 124 -13.01 -7.46 -1.46
C PRO A 124 -13.31 -6.00 -1.79
N LYS A 125 -14.60 -5.66 -1.84
CA LYS A 125 -15.05 -4.28 -1.79
C LYS A 125 -14.83 -3.82 -0.37
N ASP A 126 -13.68 -3.21 -0.10
CA ASP A 126 -13.56 -2.37 1.08
C ASP A 126 -14.40 -1.11 0.83
N GLN A 127 -15.53 -1.05 1.55
CA GLN A 127 -16.24 0.19 1.78
C GLN A 127 -15.43 0.99 2.79
N VAL A 128 -14.76 2.06 2.34
CA VAL A 128 -14.50 3.21 3.20
C VAL A 128 -14.95 4.48 2.50
N SER A 129 -15.64 5.26 3.32
CA SER A 129 -16.35 6.50 3.09
C SER A 129 -15.47 7.63 2.55
N SER A 130 -16.15 8.53 1.84
CA SER A 130 -15.68 9.73 1.17
C SER A 130 -14.58 10.55 1.86
N LYS A 131 -13.48 10.78 1.13
CA LYS A 131 -12.98 12.12 0.72
C LYS A 131 -11.69 12.02 -0.12
N THR A 132 -11.83 12.36 -1.40
CA THR A 132 -10.84 12.92 -2.36
C THR A 132 -9.42 12.34 -2.44
N ALA A 133 -9.14 11.57 -3.50
CA ALA A 133 -7.92 11.54 -4.34
C ALA A 133 -8.15 10.47 -5.44
N CYS A 134 -7.73 10.59 -6.70
CA CYS A 134 -6.43 11.06 -7.15
C CYS A 134 -6.52 11.74 -8.53
N LEU A 135 -5.89 12.91 -8.62
CA LEU A 135 -5.65 13.70 -9.83
C LEU A 135 -4.16 13.64 -10.24
N ILE A 136 -3.44 12.59 -9.80
CA ILE A 136 -1.98 12.49 -9.98
C ILE A 136 -1.63 11.06 -10.39
N GLU A 137 -0.96 10.96 -11.52
CA GLU A 137 -0.32 9.74 -12.04
C GLU A 137 1.20 9.91 -11.92
N GLU A 138 1.87 8.83 -11.54
CA GLU A 138 3.25 8.76 -11.08
C GLU A 138 4.25 9.06 -12.21
N ILE A 139 5.14 10.04 -11.99
CA ILE A 139 6.29 10.29 -12.85
C ILE A 139 7.35 9.24 -12.46
N SER A 140 7.82 8.43 -13.42
CA SER A 140 8.94 7.51 -13.19
C SER A 140 10.24 8.30 -12.99
N SER A 141 10.44 8.78 -11.77
CA SER A 141 11.68 9.38 -11.33
C SER A 141 12.80 8.34 -11.41
N THR A 142 13.87 8.66 -12.14
CA THR A 142 15.21 8.18 -11.78
C THR A 142 15.71 8.99 -10.58
N GLU A 143 14.90 9.02 -9.52
CA GLU A 143 15.35 9.32 -8.17
C GLU A 143 16.04 8.06 -7.67
N THR A 144 17.08 8.24 -6.87
CA THR A 144 17.63 7.11 -6.11
C THR A 144 16.44 6.52 -5.35
N GLU A 145 15.97 5.32 -5.73
CA GLU A 145 14.94 4.59 -4.99
C GLU A 145 15.45 4.51 -3.55
N VAL A 146 15.00 5.42 -2.68
CA VAL A 146 15.18 5.22 -1.26
C VAL A 146 14.14 4.16 -0.93
N GLU A 147 14.51 2.89 -1.12
CA GLU A 147 13.72 1.77 -0.65
C GLU A 147 13.42 2.03 0.83
N MET A 148 12.19 2.46 1.14
CA MET A 148 11.73 2.61 2.51
C MET A 148 11.77 1.21 3.13
N LYS A 149 12.77 0.98 3.99
CA LYS A 149 12.99 -0.34 4.56
C LYS A 149 11.91 -0.61 5.59
N ARG A 150 11.42 -1.85 5.65
CA ARG A 150 10.62 -2.29 6.79
C ARG A 150 11.56 -2.46 7.99
N PRO A 151 11.39 -1.70 9.08
CA PRO A 151 12.23 -1.88 10.26
C PRO A 151 11.94 -3.22 10.95
N ALA A 152 12.91 -3.73 11.70
CA ALA A 152 12.68 -4.88 12.57
C ALA A 152 11.72 -4.45 13.71
N TYR A 153 10.71 -5.27 13.99
CA TYR A 153 9.72 -4.95 15.00
C TYR A 153 9.27 -6.19 15.76
N GLU A 154 8.78 -5.97 16.98
CA GLU A 154 8.18 -6.98 17.84
C GLU A 154 6.88 -6.41 18.42
N LEU A 155 5.77 -7.12 18.21
CA LEU A 155 4.44 -6.77 18.70
C LEU A 155 4.02 -7.76 19.77
N LYS A 156 3.61 -7.28 20.95
CA LYS A 156 3.20 -8.11 22.09
C LYS A 156 1.89 -7.64 22.69
N LEU A 157 0.97 -8.57 22.93
CA LEU A 157 -0.17 -8.36 23.83
C LEU A 157 0.28 -8.59 25.27
N VAL A 158 0.07 -7.59 26.11
CA VAL A 158 0.38 -7.65 27.54
C VAL A 158 -0.93 -7.81 28.30
N ALA A 159 -1.04 -8.91 29.04
CA ALA A 159 -2.20 -9.24 29.84
C ALA A 159 -2.08 -8.74 31.30
N ASP A 160 -3.21 -8.66 31.99
CA ASP A 160 -3.30 -8.44 33.42
C ASP A 160 -2.96 -9.71 34.23
N GLN A 161 -3.09 -9.61 35.56
CA GLN A 161 -2.92 -10.75 36.47
C GLN A 161 -3.96 -11.88 36.25
N ASN A 162 -5.00 -11.63 35.46
CA ASN A 162 -6.08 -12.57 35.12
C ASN A 162 -5.98 -13.09 33.68
N GLU A 163 -4.82 -12.94 33.02
CA GLU A 163 -4.58 -13.33 31.62
C GLU A 163 -5.45 -12.60 30.58
N LYS A 164 -6.14 -11.51 30.97
CA LYS A 164 -6.90 -10.69 30.03
C LYS A 164 -5.98 -9.67 29.37
N PRO A 165 -5.97 -9.56 28.02
CA PRO A 165 -5.15 -8.56 27.34
C PRO A 165 -5.59 -7.15 27.77
N LEU A 166 -4.61 -6.34 28.19
CA LEU A 166 -4.82 -4.95 28.63
C LEU A 166 -4.29 -3.93 27.63
N LYS A 167 -3.18 -4.26 26.97
CA LYS A 167 -2.46 -3.32 26.12
C LYS A 167 -1.61 -4.06 25.10
N ILE A 168 -1.32 -3.38 24.01
CA ILE A 168 -0.38 -3.79 22.98
C ILE A 168 0.92 -2.99 23.18
N GLU A 169 2.05 -3.68 23.22
CA GLU A 169 3.39 -3.09 23.22
C GLU A 169 4.07 -3.40 21.88
N LEU A 170 4.37 -2.36 21.11
CA LEU A 170 5.12 -2.44 19.86
C LEU A 170 6.53 -1.89 20.06
N LYS A 171 7.54 -2.68 19.74
CA LYS A 171 8.95 -2.27 19.71
C LYS A 171 9.44 -2.25 18.28
N VAL A 172 10.02 -1.13 17.84
CA VAL A 172 10.53 -0.93 16.48
C VAL A 172 11.98 -0.47 16.54
N GLU A 173 12.86 -1.20 15.88
CA GLU A 173 14.28 -0.85 15.77
C GLU A 173 14.51 0.07 14.56
N LEU A 174 15.04 1.26 14.82
CA LEU A 174 15.23 2.34 13.85
C LEU A 174 16.70 2.79 13.84
N PRO A 175 17.65 1.93 13.44
CA PRO A 175 19.07 2.25 13.49
C PRO A 175 19.42 3.42 12.57
N GLY A 176 20.28 4.32 13.09
CA GLY A 176 20.71 5.53 12.38
C GLY A 176 19.73 6.70 12.46
N ILE A 177 18.71 6.62 13.32
CA ILE A 177 17.86 7.75 13.69
C ILE A 177 18.39 8.38 14.98
N ASN A 178 18.73 9.66 14.93
CA ASN A 178 19.31 10.41 16.05
C ASN A 178 18.31 11.42 16.67
N SER A 179 17.17 11.64 16.01
CA SER A 179 16.13 12.57 16.45
C SER A 179 14.74 12.01 16.22
N VAL A 180 13.85 12.23 17.20
CA VAL A 180 12.42 11.89 17.10
C VAL A 180 11.66 12.83 16.17
N SER A 181 12.20 14.02 15.88
CA SER A 181 11.60 14.98 14.96
C SER A 181 11.52 14.50 13.51
N LEU A 182 12.18 13.38 13.22
CA LEU A 182 12.22 12.75 11.91
C LEU A 182 11.20 11.60 11.80
N CYS A 183 10.48 11.30 12.88
CA CYS A 183 9.59 10.17 13.00
C CYS A 183 8.14 10.66 13.11
N ASP A 184 7.34 10.31 12.11
CA ASP A 184 5.89 10.49 12.15
C ASP A 184 5.23 9.19 12.59
N LEU A 185 4.34 9.31 13.58
CA LEU A 185 3.59 8.20 14.16
C LEU A 185 2.09 8.53 14.06
N SER A 186 1.33 7.65 13.40
CA SER A 186 -0.13 7.70 13.33
C SER A 186 -0.68 6.41 13.92
N VAL A 187 -1.66 6.53 14.81
CA VAL A 187 -2.32 5.39 15.46
C VAL A 187 -3.82 5.55 15.29
N SER A 188 -4.47 4.51 14.78
CA SER A 188 -5.91 4.39 14.62
C SER A 188 -6.45 3.35 15.60
N GLU A 189 -7.76 3.11 15.59
CA GLU A 189 -8.36 2.08 16.46
C GLU A 189 -7.80 0.68 16.15
N ASP A 190 -7.55 0.36 14.88
CA ASP A 190 -7.19 -0.97 14.39
C ASP A 190 -5.89 -1.02 13.56
N ASP A 191 -5.19 0.11 13.40
CA ASP A 191 -3.94 0.17 12.65
C ASP A 191 -2.91 1.16 13.25
N ILE A 192 -1.66 1.03 12.80
CA ILE A 192 -0.56 1.93 13.14
C ILE A 192 0.37 2.11 11.94
N LEU A 193 0.79 3.36 11.71
CA LEU A 193 1.75 3.76 10.68
C LEU A 193 2.92 4.52 11.32
N ILE A 194 4.14 4.09 11.01
CA ILE A 194 5.37 4.77 11.37
C ILE A 194 6.14 5.10 10.08
N GLU A 195 6.47 6.37 9.89
CA GLU A 195 7.25 6.86 8.76
C GLU A 195 8.45 7.68 9.25
N VAL A 196 9.64 7.41 8.72
CA VAL A 196 10.86 8.07 9.18
C VAL A 196 11.73 8.52 8.01
N SER A 197 11.72 9.82 7.74
CA SER A 197 12.57 10.54 6.76
C SER A 197 12.93 9.72 5.52
N GLU A 198 11.92 9.16 4.86
CA GLU A 198 12.07 8.36 3.62
C GLU A 198 12.92 7.09 3.76
N LYS A 199 13.40 6.75 4.96
CA LYS A 199 14.29 5.61 5.23
C LYS A 199 13.53 4.38 5.71
N TYR A 200 12.52 4.58 6.55
CA TYR A 200 11.72 3.50 7.12
C TYR A 200 10.24 3.79 6.99
N ARG A 201 9.47 2.75 6.64
CA ARG A 201 8.01 2.78 6.69
C ARG A 201 7.49 1.47 7.23
N LEU A 202 6.67 1.54 8.27
CA LEU A 202 6.04 0.38 8.90
C LEU A 202 4.55 0.63 9.05
N TYR A 203 3.76 -0.22 8.40
CA TYR A 203 2.31 -0.30 8.59
C TYR A 203 1.96 -1.65 9.21
N LEU A 204 1.13 -1.64 10.25
CA LEU A 204 0.63 -2.85 10.91
C LEU A 204 -0.86 -2.72 11.21
N ASN A 205 -1.61 -3.79 10.94
CA ASN A 205 -2.94 -3.97 11.52
C ASN A 205 -2.79 -4.48 12.96
N LEU A 206 -3.55 -3.91 13.88
CA LEU A 206 -3.56 -4.26 15.29
C LEU A 206 -4.50 -5.46 15.53
N PRO A 207 -4.12 -6.40 16.42
CA PRO A 207 -4.95 -7.57 16.72
C PRO A 207 -6.24 -7.24 17.48
N GLU A 208 -6.26 -6.13 18.24
CA GLU A 208 -7.38 -5.66 19.05
C GLU A 208 -7.45 -4.13 18.99
N SER A 209 -8.66 -3.58 19.21
CA SER A 209 -8.89 -2.13 19.15
C SER A 209 -8.20 -1.40 20.30
N VAL A 210 -7.50 -0.31 19.97
CA VAL A 210 -6.73 0.47 20.95
C VAL A 210 -7.37 1.81 21.28
N ASP A 211 -7.13 2.28 22.49
CA ASP A 211 -7.46 3.63 22.93
C ASP A 211 -6.37 4.58 22.40
N THR A 212 -6.71 5.31 21.35
CA THR A 212 -5.81 6.24 20.66
C THR A 212 -5.40 7.41 21.56
N GLU A 213 -6.29 7.88 22.43
CA GLU A 213 -6.06 9.01 23.35
C GLU A 213 -5.06 8.63 24.45
N MET A 214 -5.13 7.38 24.93
CA MET A 214 -4.25 6.85 25.98
C MET A 214 -2.97 6.19 25.44
N THR A 215 -2.79 6.18 24.12
CA THR A 215 -1.61 5.64 23.47
C THR A 215 -0.39 6.52 23.72
N THR A 216 0.75 5.90 24.02
CA THR A 216 2.01 6.60 24.28
C THR A 216 3.14 6.02 23.45
N ALA A 217 4.11 6.87 23.08
CA ALA A 217 5.30 6.46 22.36
C ALA A 217 6.56 7.03 23.00
N LYS A 218 7.62 6.22 23.04
CA LYS A 218 8.92 6.59 23.61
C LYS A 218 10.05 6.09 22.72
N PHE A 219 10.91 7.00 22.30
CA PHE A 219 12.14 6.65 21.60
C PHE A 219 13.33 6.58 22.56
N ILE A 220 14.05 5.46 22.52
CA ILE A 220 15.28 5.22 23.29
C ILE A 220 16.46 5.44 22.36
N LYS A 221 17.13 6.60 22.48
CA LYS A 221 18.22 7.01 21.57
C LYS A 221 19.40 6.05 21.60
N GLU A 222 19.76 5.53 22.77
CA GLU A 222 20.92 4.65 22.96
C GLU A 222 20.75 3.31 22.23
N LYS A 223 19.51 2.84 22.11
CA LYS A 223 19.15 1.60 21.41
C LYS A 223 18.58 1.83 20.01
N ALA A 224 18.39 3.09 19.64
CA ALA A 224 17.65 3.50 18.46
C ALA A 224 16.30 2.76 18.32
N THR A 225 15.56 2.63 19.44
CA THR A 225 14.31 1.84 19.50
C THR A 225 13.12 2.73 19.83
N LEU A 226 12.07 2.69 19.01
CA LEU A 226 10.77 3.26 19.31
C LEU A 226 9.91 2.21 20.03
N ILE A 227 9.35 2.57 21.18
CA ILE A 227 8.41 1.74 21.93
C ILE A 227 7.06 2.47 21.94
N VAL A 228 6.03 1.83 21.38
CA VAL A 228 4.66 2.32 21.40
C VAL A 228 3.85 1.42 22.34
N THR A 229 3.16 2.04 23.29
CA THR A 229 2.27 1.36 24.25
C THR A 229 0.85 1.83 23.99
N MET A 230 0.02 0.91 23.52
CA MET A 230 -1.36 1.17 23.11
C MET A 230 -2.31 0.40 24.03
N PRO A 231 -3.00 1.07 24.98
CA PRO A 231 -4.02 0.44 25.82
C PRO A 231 -5.17 -0.07 24.96
N LEU A 232 -5.81 -1.18 25.34
CA LEU A 232 -6.97 -1.70 24.64
C LEU A 232 -8.24 -0.99 25.08
N VAL A 233 -9.15 -0.75 24.13
CA VAL A 233 -10.51 -0.31 24.46
C VAL A 233 -11.24 -1.49 25.10
N LEU A 234 -11.51 -1.40 26.40
CA LEU A 234 -12.39 -2.37 27.05
C LEU A 234 -13.79 -2.21 26.43
N ALA A 235 -14.25 -3.24 25.71
CA ALA A 235 -15.61 -3.29 25.21
C ALA A 235 -16.57 -3.04 26.38
N HIS A 236 -17.16 -1.84 26.42
CA HIS A 236 -18.32 -1.58 27.25
C HIS A 236 -19.42 -2.51 26.77
N PHE A 237 -19.72 -3.54 27.55
CA PHE A 237 -21.01 -4.22 27.44
C PHE A 237 -22.09 -3.14 27.53
N LYS A 238 -22.71 -2.81 26.39
CA LYS A 238 -23.96 -2.06 26.37
C LYS A 238 -25.00 -2.94 27.07
N ASN A 239 -25.19 -2.68 28.36
CA ASN A 239 -26.42 -3.06 29.05
C ASN A 239 -27.46 -1.99 28.72
N GLU A 240 -28.29 -2.25 27.71
CA GLU A 240 -29.75 -1.97 27.71
C GLU A 240 -30.40 -2.56 26.46
#